data_AF-A0A7J4NW57-F1
#
_entry.id   AF-A0A7J4NW57-F1
#
_cell.length_a   1.000
_cell.length_b   1.000
_cell.length_c   1.000
_cell.angle_alpha   90.00
_cell.angle_beta   90.00
_cell.angle_gamma   90.00
#
_symmetry.space_group_name_H-M   'P 1'
#
loop_
_entity.id
_entity.type
_entity.pdbx_description
1 polymer ?
#
loop_
_entity_poly.entity_id
_entity_poly.type
_entity_poly.pdbx_seq_one_letter_code
_entity_poly.pdbx_strand_id
1 'polypeptide(L)'
;MHDLLAHLSERLIEMNKEKNAEIKAFLGFMEGETGADVDDMVNKTAVREYYNHEFRKLIDILVKNRKKLRDGYDPKSPTNYRHLQEWYEDSIDKLQPLRGRIEDTDGLIDQIVYRLYGLTEEEIEIVENSIR
;
A
#
# COMPACT_ATOMS: atom_id res chain seq x y z
N MET A 1 5.17 -17.27 -25.52
CA MET A 1 5.53 -17.51 -24.10
C MET A 1 6.37 -16.36 -23.58
N HIS A 2 7.56 -16.08 -24.14
CA HIS A 2 8.38 -14.92 -23.73
C HIS A 2 7.67 -13.56 -23.91
N ASP A 3 6.93 -13.36 -25.00
CA ASP A 3 6.19 -12.11 -25.23
C ASP A 3 5.05 -11.88 -24.21
N LEU A 4 4.42 -12.96 -23.74
CA LEU A 4 3.37 -12.89 -22.71
C LEU A 4 3.96 -12.57 -21.34
N LEU A 5 5.08 -13.23 -20.98
CA LEU A 5 5.78 -12.94 -19.73
C LEU A 5 6.26 -11.49 -19.69
N ALA A 6 6.88 -11.00 -20.77
CA ALA A 6 7.32 -9.62 -20.89
C ALA A 6 6.15 -8.63 -20.73
N HIS A 7 5.02 -8.90 -21.38
CA HIS A 7 3.81 -8.07 -21.26
C HIS A 7 3.27 -8.03 -19.83
N LEU A 8 3.18 -9.18 -19.14
CA LEU A 8 2.71 -9.26 -17.76
C LEU A 8 3.67 -8.54 -16.79
N SER A 9 4.99 -8.70 -16.97
CA SER A 9 5.98 -7.99 -16.18
C SER A 9 5.90 -6.48 -16.36
N GLU A 10 5.74 -6.00 -17.59
CA GLU A 10 5.54 -4.57 -17.87
C GLU A 10 4.28 -4.06 -17.18
N ARG A 11 3.17 -4.81 -17.28
CA ARG A 11 1.91 -4.46 -16.62
C ARG A 11 2.03 -4.44 -15.09
N LEU A 12 2.75 -5.39 -14.50
CA LEU A 12 3.02 -5.43 -13.07
C LEU A 12 3.84 -4.20 -12.61
N ILE A 13 4.82 -3.77 -13.41
CA ILE A 13 5.59 -2.54 -13.14
C ILE A 13 4.69 -1.31 -13.18
N GLU A 14 3.82 -1.18 -14.20
CA GLU A 14 2.86 -0.08 -14.30
C GLU A 14 1.92 -0.01 -13.10
N MET A 15 1.30 -1.12 -12.73
CA MET A 15 0.38 -1.17 -11.59
C MET A 15 1.10 -0.87 -10.26
N ASN A 16 2.35 -1.31 -10.08
CA ASN A 16 3.13 -0.94 -8.90
C ASN A 16 3.50 0.55 -8.88
N LYS A 17 3.75 1.17 -10.03
CA LYS A 17 3.93 2.64 -10.12
C LYS A 17 2.65 3.37 -9.72
N GLU A 18 1.49 2.92 -10.21
CA GLU A 18 0.18 3.47 -9.86
C GLU A 18 -0.09 3.34 -8.35
N LYS A 19 0.17 2.17 -7.76
CA LYS A 19 0.05 1.92 -6.32
C LYS A 19 0.91 2.90 -5.52
N ASN A 20 2.18 3.04 -5.91
CA ASN A 20 3.11 3.94 -5.24
C ASN A 20 2.72 5.42 -5.42
N ALA A 21 2.12 5.79 -6.55
CA ALA A 21 1.64 7.15 -6.78
C ALA A 21 0.46 7.48 -5.86
N GLU A 22 -0.50 6.57 -5.70
CA GLU A 22 -1.65 6.76 -4.80
C GLU A 22 -1.21 6.83 -3.33
N ILE A 23 -0.27 5.96 -2.89
CA ILE A 23 0.31 6.04 -1.55
C ILE A 23 0.99 7.40 -1.33
N LYS A 24 1.79 7.88 -2.29
CA LYS A 24 2.43 9.20 -2.20
C LYS A 24 1.41 10.33 -2.14
N ALA A 25 0.33 10.25 -2.91
CA ALA A 25 -0.74 11.25 -2.91
C ALA A 25 -1.40 11.35 -1.52
N PHE A 26 -1.77 10.22 -0.93
CA PHE A 26 -2.35 10.19 0.42
C PHE A 26 -1.38 10.71 1.49
N LEU A 27 -0.12 10.26 1.46
CA LEU A 27 0.88 10.73 2.43
C LEU A 27 1.14 12.24 2.29
N GLY A 28 1.28 12.74 1.07
CA GLY A 28 1.48 14.17 0.82
C GLY A 28 0.27 15.01 1.26
N PHE A 29 -0.95 14.51 1.05
CA PHE A 29 -2.16 15.12 1.62
C PHE A 29 -2.08 15.17 3.16
N MET A 30 -1.76 14.04 3.80
CA MET A 30 -1.72 13.94 5.26
C MET A 30 -0.64 14.85 5.87
N GLU A 31 0.53 14.94 5.24
CA GLU A 31 1.59 15.87 5.66
C GLU A 31 1.14 17.33 5.50
N GLY A 32 0.45 17.68 4.41
CA GLY A 32 -0.11 19.01 4.20
C GLY A 32 -1.24 19.37 5.17
N GLU A 33 -2.11 18.41 5.48
CA GLU A 33 -3.24 18.57 6.40
C GLU A 33 -2.76 18.68 7.86
N THR A 34 -1.83 17.82 8.27
CA THR A 34 -1.36 17.76 9.66
C THR A 34 -0.18 18.68 9.95
N GLY A 35 0.54 19.12 8.91
CA GLY A 35 1.77 19.91 9.01
C GLY A 35 2.99 19.13 9.54
N ALA A 36 2.89 17.80 9.64
CA ALA A 36 3.95 16.94 10.16
C ALA A 36 4.49 16.03 9.06
N ASP A 37 5.82 15.94 8.96
CA ASP A 37 6.51 15.00 8.07
C ASP A 37 6.38 13.56 8.59
N VAL A 38 6.00 12.62 7.71
CA VAL A 38 5.88 11.19 8.03
C VAL A 38 7.18 10.64 8.59
N ASP A 39 8.33 11.09 8.09
CA ASP A 39 9.63 10.56 8.49
C ASP A 39 10.02 10.88 9.93
N ASP A 40 9.46 11.96 10.46
CA ASP A 40 9.62 12.36 11.85
C ASP A 40 8.65 11.66 12.78
N MET A 41 7.59 11.02 12.28
CA MET A 41 6.58 10.37 13.12
C MET A 41 7.06 9.08 13.80
N VAL A 42 6.60 8.85 15.03
CA VAL A 42 6.66 7.54 15.66
C VAL A 42 5.72 6.60 14.90
N ASN A 43 6.14 5.34 14.69
CA ASN A 43 5.44 4.34 13.90
C ASN A 43 5.25 4.71 12.42
N LYS A 44 6.22 5.43 11.84
CA LYS A 44 6.17 5.84 10.43
C LYS A 44 5.96 4.72 9.42
N THR A 45 6.44 3.51 9.70
CA THR A 45 6.16 2.33 8.84
C THR A 45 4.65 2.05 8.76
N ALA A 46 3.94 2.08 9.89
CA ALA A 46 2.49 1.89 9.90
C ALA A 46 1.73 3.07 9.24
N VAL A 47 2.32 4.26 9.21
CA VAL A 47 1.76 5.40 8.44
C VAL A 47 1.97 5.17 6.94
N ARG A 48 3.16 4.72 6.52
CA ARG A 48 3.46 4.39 5.12
C ARG A 48 2.63 3.24 4.59
N GLU A 49 2.36 2.26 5.46
CA GLU A 49 1.55 1.08 5.20
C GLU A 49 0.13 1.24 5.73
N TYR A 50 -0.42 2.47 5.74
CA TYR A 50 -1.76 2.73 6.27
C TYR A 50 -2.83 1.82 5.64
N TYR A 51 -2.64 1.41 4.39
CA TYR A 51 -3.52 0.50 3.64
C TYR A 51 -3.55 -0.94 4.18
N ASN A 52 -2.71 -1.27 5.16
CA ASN A 52 -2.72 -2.53 5.89
C ASN A 52 -3.36 -2.39 7.29
N HIS A 53 -3.90 -1.23 7.63
CA HIS A 53 -4.38 -0.92 8.97
C HIS A 53 -5.69 -0.16 8.92
N GLU A 54 -6.58 -0.41 9.88
CA GLU A 54 -7.82 0.36 10.00
C GLU A 54 -7.56 1.87 10.20
N PHE A 55 -8.46 2.71 9.70
CA PHE A 55 -8.37 4.17 9.86
C PHE A 55 -8.14 4.63 11.31
N ARG A 56 -8.76 3.94 12.28
CA ARG A 56 -8.57 4.22 13.71
C ARG A 56 -7.10 4.12 14.14
N LYS A 57 -6.34 3.18 13.58
CA LYS A 57 -4.90 3.03 13.86
C LYS A 57 -4.12 4.26 13.40
N LEU A 58 -4.46 4.81 12.25
CA LEU A 58 -3.86 6.05 11.75
C LEU A 58 -4.13 7.21 12.71
N ILE A 59 -5.39 7.39 13.14
CA ILE A 59 -5.76 8.44 14.10
C ILE A 59 -4.99 8.29 15.42
N ASP A 60 -4.87 7.06 15.94
CA ASP A 60 -4.10 6.80 17.16
C ASP A 60 -2.61 7.16 17.00
N ILE A 61 -2.04 6.93 15.81
CA ILE A 61 -0.66 7.34 15.51
C ILE A 61 -0.54 8.86 15.44
N LEU A 62 -1.48 9.56 14.78
CA LEU A 62 -1.46 11.03 14.71
C LEU A 62 -1.57 11.64 16.11
N VAL A 63 -2.45 11.13 16.97
CA VAL A 63 -2.61 11.59 18.36
C VAL A 63 -1.35 11.35 19.19
N LYS A 64 -0.65 10.22 18.98
CA LYS A 64 0.66 9.98 19.60
C LYS A 64 1.71 10.98 19.15
N ASN A 65 1.61 11.45 17.90
CA ASN A 65 2.51 12.44 17.31
C ASN A 65 2.03 13.89 17.46
N ARG A 66 1.02 14.17 18.32
CA ARG A 66 0.42 15.51 18.49
C ARG A 66 1.40 16.69 18.62
N LYS A 67 2.57 16.48 19.22
CA LYS A 67 3.59 17.51 19.41
C LYS A 67 4.33 17.91 18.11
N LYS A 68 4.21 17.09 17.07
CA LYS A 68 4.83 17.30 15.75
C LYS A 68 3.84 17.89 14.75
N LEU A 69 2.54 17.85 15.07
CA LEU A 69 1.48 18.40 14.23
C LEU A 69 1.50 19.92 14.35
N ARG A 70 0.95 20.61 13.34
CA ARG A 70 0.78 22.06 13.38
C ARG A 70 -0.04 22.50 14.59
N ASP A 71 0.24 23.69 15.09
CA ASP A 71 -0.42 24.24 16.29
C ASP A 71 -1.95 24.24 16.14
N GLY A 72 -2.63 23.71 17.17
CA GLY A 72 -4.10 23.63 17.20
C GLY A 72 -4.72 22.52 16.35
N TYR A 73 -3.92 21.68 15.68
CA TYR A 73 -4.45 20.55 14.92
C TYR A 73 -4.82 19.37 15.83
N ASP A 74 -6.11 19.04 15.87
CA ASP A 74 -6.63 17.86 16.55
C ASP A 74 -7.19 16.84 15.54
N PRO A 75 -6.53 15.67 15.35
CA PRO A 75 -7.02 14.59 14.50
C PRO A 75 -8.38 14.02 14.93
N LYS A 76 -8.80 14.23 16.18
CA LYS A 76 -10.10 13.78 16.70
C LYS A 76 -11.20 14.82 16.61
N SER A 77 -10.90 16.04 16.19
CA SER A 77 -11.95 17.03 15.94
C SER A 77 -12.86 16.54 14.80
N PRO A 78 -14.19 16.74 14.87
CA PRO A 78 -15.11 16.19 13.88
C PRO A 78 -14.78 16.58 12.43
N THR A 79 -14.30 17.79 12.21
CA THR A 79 -13.91 18.29 10.88
C THR A 79 -12.67 17.58 10.35
N ASN A 80 -11.57 17.55 11.13
CA ASN A 80 -10.33 16.92 10.69
C ASN A 80 -10.47 15.41 10.58
N TYR A 81 -11.20 14.79 11.53
CA TYR A 81 -11.46 13.35 11.51
C TYR A 81 -12.20 12.94 10.24
N ARG A 82 -13.27 13.66 9.87
CA ARG A 82 -14.02 13.39 8.64
C ARG A 82 -13.17 13.60 7.41
N HIS A 83 -12.43 14.71 7.33
CA HIS A 83 -11.61 15.00 6.16
C HIS A 83 -10.49 13.96 5.96
N LEU A 84 -9.84 13.54 7.04
CA LEU A 84 -8.87 12.44 7.01
C LEU A 84 -9.53 11.10 6.62
N GLN A 85 -10.75 10.85 7.08
CA GLN A 85 -11.48 9.63 6.79
C GLN A 85 -11.86 9.55 5.31
N GLU A 86 -12.40 10.63 4.75
CA GLU A 86 -12.76 10.72 3.32
C GLU A 86 -11.56 10.42 2.43
N TRP A 87 -10.42 11.08 2.66
CA TRP A 87 -9.20 10.82 1.90
C TRP A 87 -8.63 9.42 2.11
N TYR A 88 -8.73 8.88 3.32
CA TYR A 88 -8.31 7.52 3.60
C TYR A 88 -9.18 6.52 2.83
N GLU A 89 -10.50 6.65 2.91
CA GLU A 89 -11.47 5.78 2.23
C GLU A 89 -11.29 5.85 0.71
N ASP A 90 -11.21 7.06 0.14
CA ASP A 90 -10.95 7.27 -1.29
C ASP A 90 -9.66 6.59 -1.76
N SER A 91 -8.62 6.60 -0.93
CA SER A 91 -7.34 5.99 -1.27
C SER A 91 -7.39 4.46 -1.15
N ILE A 92 -8.06 3.93 -0.11
CA ILE A 92 -8.31 2.50 0.05
C ILE A 92 -9.13 1.95 -1.13
N ASP A 93 -10.18 2.66 -1.54
CA ASP A 93 -11.07 2.24 -2.63
C ASP A 93 -10.33 2.10 -3.97
N LYS A 94 -9.27 2.89 -4.19
CA LYS A 94 -8.38 2.73 -5.35
C LYS A 94 -7.34 1.64 -5.14
N LEU A 95 -6.73 1.57 -3.96
CA LEU A 95 -5.65 0.65 -3.67
C LEU A 95 -6.11 -0.79 -3.58
N GLN A 96 -7.29 -1.07 -3.03
CA GLN A 96 -7.79 -2.43 -2.84
C GLN A 96 -7.91 -3.21 -4.16
N PRO A 97 -8.65 -2.73 -5.19
CA PRO A 97 -8.73 -3.45 -6.46
C PRO A 97 -7.38 -3.48 -7.19
N LEU A 98 -6.56 -2.43 -7.08
CA LEU A 98 -5.24 -2.39 -7.70
C LEU A 98 -4.29 -3.44 -7.10
N ARG A 99 -4.30 -3.61 -5.78
CA ARG A 99 -3.50 -4.64 -5.09
C ARG A 99 -3.93 -6.04 -5.48
N GLY A 100 -5.23 -6.31 -5.57
CA GLY A 100 -5.74 -7.60 -6.06
C GLY A 100 -5.21 -7.93 -7.45
N ARG A 101 -5.28 -6.96 -8.38
CA ARG A 101 -4.74 -7.14 -9.75
C ARG A 101 -3.23 -7.36 -9.79
N ILE A 102 -2.48 -6.72 -8.89
CA ILE A 102 -1.04 -6.92 -8.74
C ILE A 102 -0.76 -8.36 -8.31
N GLU A 103 -1.43 -8.83 -7.26
CA GLU A 103 -1.30 -10.19 -6.72
C GLU A 103 -1.68 -11.25 -7.77
N ASP A 104 -2.81 -11.07 -8.46
CA ASP A 104 -3.24 -11.96 -9.54
C ASP A 104 -2.20 -12.03 -10.67
N THR A 105 -1.63 -10.88 -11.05
CA THR A 105 -0.64 -10.81 -12.14
C THR A 105 0.69 -11.45 -11.74
N ASP A 106 1.12 -11.24 -10.49
CA ASP A 106 2.32 -11.85 -9.93
C ASP A 106 2.20 -13.39 -9.90
N GLY A 107 1.06 -13.90 -9.42
CA GLY A 107 0.79 -15.35 -9.44
C GLY A 107 0.70 -15.94 -10.86
N LEU A 108 0.19 -15.19 -11.84
CA LEU A 108 0.23 -15.61 -13.25
C LEU A 108 1.65 -15.68 -13.80
N ILE A 109 2.51 -14.73 -13.42
CA ILE A 109 3.94 -14.74 -13.77
C ILE A 109 4.61 -15.97 -13.19
N ASP A 110 4.40 -16.26 -11.90
CA ASP A 110 4.96 -17.44 -11.23
C ASP A 110 4.55 -18.73 -11.93
N GLN A 111 3.27 -18.91 -12.23
CA GLN A 111 2.77 -20.08 -12.97
C GLN A 111 3.43 -20.23 -14.36
N ILE A 112 3.68 -19.12 -15.06
CA ILE A 112 4.38 -19.16 -16.35
C ILE A 112 5.84 -19.56 -16.14
N VAL A 113 6.52 -19.01 -15.13
CA VAL A 113 7.91 -19.33 -14.78
C VAL A 113 8.04 -20.81 -14.42
N TYR A 114 7.17 -21.36 -13.58
CA TYR A 114 7.17 -22.78 -13.21
C TYR A 114 7.03 -23.68 -14.43
N ARG A 115 6.14 -23.34 -15.36
CA ARG A 115 5.98 -24.09 -16.62
C ARG A 115 7.19 -23.96 -17.54
N LEU A 116 7.85 -22.79 -17.57
CA LEU A 116 9.06 -22.58 -18.38
C LEU A 116 10.25 -23.41 -17.87
N TYR A 117 10.35 -23.58 -16.55
CA TYR A 117 11.39 -24.40 -15.93
C TYR A 117 10.99 -25.88 -15.74
N GLY A 118 9.73 -26.23 -16.04
CA GLY A 118 9.24 -27.60 -15.99
C GLY A 118 9.10 -28.16 -14.57
N LEU A 119 8.81 -27.30 -13.59
CA LEU A 119 8.65 -27.71 -12.19
C LEU A 119 7.43 -28.61 -12.04
N THR A 120 7.59 -29.63 -11.21
CA THR A 120 6.52 -30.48 -10.69
C THR A 120 5.75 -29.80 -9.56
N GLU A 121 4.57 -30.31 -9.22
CA GLU A 121 3.78 -29.78 -8.09
C GLU A 121 4.55 -29.82 -6.76
N GLU A 122 5.35 -30.87 -6.53
CA GLU A 122 6.23 -30.99 -5.36
C GLU A 122 7.29 -29.89 -5.33
N GLU A 123 7.93 -29.59 -6.47
CA GLU A 123 8.92 -28.52 -6.56
C GLU A 123 8.30 -27.13 -6.40
N ILE A 124 7.09 -26.92 -6.94
CA ILE A 124 6.33 -25.67 -6.76
C ILE A 124 6.01 -25.46 -5.28
N GLU A 125 5.49 -26.50 -4.60
CA GLU A 125 5.16 -26.42 -3.18
C GLU A 125 6.39 -26.09 -2.32
N ILE A 126 7.56 -26.65 -2.64
CA ILE A 126 8.82 -26.31 -1.96
C ILE A 126 9.16 -24.83 -2.16
N VAL A 127 9.02 -24.31 -3.38
CA VAL A 127 9.29 -22.90 -3.70
C VAL A 127 8.32 -21.97 -2.96
N GLU A 128 7.02 -22.21 -3.04
CA GLU A 128 6.00 -21.37 -2.39
C GLU A 128 6.14 -21.37 -0.87
N ASN A 129 6.46 -22.52 -0.25
CA ASN A 129 6.70 -22.60 1.19
C ASN A 129 8.00 -21.92 1.64
N SER A 130 8.97 -21.69 0.73
CA SER A 130 10.23 -20.99 1.05
C SER A 130 10.10 -19.45 1.03
N ILE A 131 9.07 -18.94 0.36
CA ILE A 131 8.79 -17.49 0.21
C ILE A 131 7.82 -17.00 1.30
N ARG A 132 7.09 -17.93 1.93
CA ARG A 132 6.10 -17.69 2.99
C ARG A 132 6.72 -17.37 4.34
#